data_AF-A0A8B6DHM2-F1
#
_entry.id   AF-A0A8B6DHM2-F1
#
_cell.length_a   1.000
_cell.length_b   1.000
_cell.length_c   1.000
_cell.angle_alpha   90.00
_cell.angle_beta   90.00
_cell.angle_gamma   90.00
#
_symmetry.space_group_name_H-M   'P 1'
#
loop_
_entity.id
_entity.type
_entity.pdbx_description
1 polymer ?
#
loop_
_entity_poly.entity_id
_entity_poly.type
_entity_poly.pdbx_seq_one_letter_code
_entity_poly.pdbx_strand_id
1 'polypeptide(L)'
;MFLTQGCSTREKINCTDHDERFVYFCSEHETPCCVKCIKTKHIECRNLTTIETVVKDIKQSPSFLDLEMTLSDLLSNISNFVEDREANRRQLKEQKMQCEEEIRSARKAINTYFDQLKADLTNKMQHAFIKQESQIQTALRDIESHKARVQDLKQNLNCIKSIASDFQSFMAMRMMLQTTQIEEIEQQNWIQGDKFNWNEISIIQCDIKSSKDEPPSIGKIQVQENSCKVALKMQKSREAQLIGKNGDSRNIESIQLKVKLECTIPCKYKEQQIMDGGVLPNGELIFCDRLNSRLVILDSEGDVVRIIMLFFLSYSVCHY
;
A
#
# COMPACT_ATOMS: atom_id res chain seq x y z
N MET A 1 22.27 -3.45 -29.74
CA MET A 1 23.65 -3.60 -30.25
C MET A 1 24.24 -4.86 -29.66
N PHE A 2 24.06 -6.01 -30.32
CA PHE A 2 24.81 -7.22 -29.99
C PHE A 2 25.88 -7.38 -31.07
N LEU A 3 27.13 -7.32 -30.64
CA LEU A 3 28.28 -7.56 -31.49
C LEU A 3 28.24 -9.03 -31.90
N THR A 4 27.81 -9.30 -33.13
CA THR A 4 28.23 -10.49 -33.87
C THR A 4 29.73 -10.34 -34.07
N GLN A 5 30.54 -10.82 -33.12
CA GLN A 5 31.94 -11.10 -33.39
C GLN A 5 31.96 -12.23 -34.42
N GLY A 6 31.96 -11.81 -35.68
CA GLY A 6 32.23 -12.68 -36.80
C GLY A 6 33.55 -13.39 -36.54
N CYS A 7 33.53 -14.71 -36.74
CA CYS A 7 34.69 -15.56 -36.74
C CYS A 7 35.62 -15.10 -37.88
N SER A 8 36.43 -14.08 -37.64
CA SER A 8 37.27 -13.41 -38.62
C SER A 8 38.67 -13.23 -38.07
N THR A 9 39.41 -14.33 -38.04
CA THR A 9 40.84 -14.39 -38.39
C THR A 9 41.18 -15.85 -38.70
N ARG A 10 41.55 -16.16 -39.96
CA ARG A 10 42.25 -17.41 -40.30
C ARG A 10 43.70 -17.29 -39.79
N GLU A 11 43.88 -17.33 -38.48
CA GLU A 11 45.22 -17.58 -37.92
C GLU A 11 45.64 -18.99 -38.33
N LYS A 12 46.84 -19.13 -38.89
CA LYS A 12 47.42 -20.44 -39.20
C LYS A 12 47.73 -21.10 -37.86
N ILE A 13 46.85 -22.00 -37.42
CA ILE A 13 47.03 -22.76 -36.19
C ILE A 13 48.13 -23.81 -36.43
N ASN A 14 49.37 -23.43 -36.10
CA ASN A 14 50.55 -24.29 -36.16
C ASN A 14 50.89 -24.83 -34.77
N CYS A 15 51.57 -25.98 -34.73
CA CYS A 15 52.15 -26.56 -33.53
C CYS A 15 53.24 -25.64 -32.97
N THR A 16 53.12 -25.30 -31.69
CA THR A 16 54.05 -24.41 -30.98
C THR A 16 55.49 -24.93 -30.97
N ASP A 17 55.67 -26.25 -31.00
CA ASP A 17 56.97 -26.88 -30.82
C ASP A 17 57.71 -27.12 -32.15
N HIS A 18 56.96 -27.17 -33.25
CA HIS A 18 57.49 -27.62 -34.54
C HIS A 18 57.14 -26.69 -35.70
N ASP A 19 56.36 -25.63 -35.46
CA ASP A 19 55.81 -24.68 -36.43
C ASP A 19 55.15 -25.37 -37.65
N GLU A 20 54.54 -26.54 -37.40
CA GLU A 20 53.86 -27.35 -38.42
C GLU A 20 52.36 -27.38 -38.15
N ARG A 21 51.54 -27.47 -39.20
CA ARG A 21 50.09 -27.58 -39.05
C ARG A 21 49.71 -28.83 -38.25
N PHE A 22 48.68 -28.69 -37.43
CA PHE A 22 48.03 -29.83 -36.80
C PHE A 22 47.27 -30.63 -37.87
N VAL A 23 47.52 -31.95 -37.92
CA VAL A 23 46.92 -32.87 -38.90
C VAL A 23 46.21 -34.03 -38.21
N TYR A 24 46.66 -34.40 -37.00
CA TYR A 24 46.15 -35.52 -36.24
C TYR A 24 45.64 -35.08 -34.86
N PHE A 25 44.82 -35.90 -34.24
CA PHE A 25 44.33 -35.75 -32.88
C PHE A 25 44.67 -37.02 -32.10
N CYS A 26 45.28 -36.86 -30.94
CA CYS A 26 45.58 -37.95 -30.03
C CYS A 26 44.44 -38.10 -29.03
N SER A 27 43.72 -39.22 -29.07
CA SER A 27 42.57 -39.46 -28.18
C SER A 27 43.00 -39.77 -26.74
N GLU A 28 44.22 -40.28 -26.54
CA GLU A 28 44.75 -40.58 -25.20
C GLU A 28 45.14 -39.32 -24.42
N HIS A 29 45.51 -38.25 -25.13
CA HIS A 29 45.94 -36.97 -24.55
C HIS A 29 44.99 -35.82 -24.85
N GLU A 30 43.87 -36.11 -25.53
CA GLU A 30 42.84 -35.16 -25.97
C GLU A 30 43.40 -33.87 -26.62
N THR A 31 44.45 -34.00 -27.43
CA THR A 31 45.20 -32.86 -27.99
C THR A 31 45.47 -33.00 -29.49
N PRO A 32 45.48 -31.88 -30.24
CA PRO A 32 45.87 -31.88 -31.65
C PRO A 32 47.39 -32.01 -31.80
N CYS A 33 47.85 -32.75 -32.80
CA CYS A 33 49.26 -33.07 -33.05
C CYS A 33 49.65 -32.78 -34.52
N CYS A 34 50.86 -32.24 -34.73
CA CYS A 34 51.52 -32.26 -36.04
C CYS A 34 52.23 -33.61 -36.26
N VAL A 35 52.74 -33.85 -37.47
CA VAL A 35 53.41 -35.11 -37.83
C VAL A 35 54.65 -35.36 -36.96
N LYS A 36 55.40 -34.31 -36.61
CA LYS A 36 56.57 -34.41 -35.73
C LYS A 36 56.19 -34.79 -34.30
N CYS A 37 55.13 -34.21 -33.72
CA CYS A 37 54.67 -34.57 -32.37
C CYS A 37 54.33 -36.06 -32.25
N ILE A 38 53.76 -36.66 -33.29
CA ILE A 38 53.45 -38.09 -33.30
C ILE A 38 54.72 -38.93 -33.18
N LYS A 39 55.77 -38.53 -33.92
CA LYS A 39 57.05 -39.25 -33.96
C LYS A 39 57.95 -39.00 -32.76
N THR A 40 57.64 -38.03 -31.89
CA THR A 40 58.50 -37.67 -30.76
C THR A 40 57.81 -37.82 -29.42
N LYS A 41 56.58 -37.29 -29.28
CA LYS A 41 55.85 -37.20 -28.01
C LYS A 41 54.74 -38.23 -27.89
N HIS A 42 54.16 -38.67 -29.01
CA HIS A 42 53.03 -39.61 -29.02
C HIS A 42 53.37 -40.94 -29.71
N ILE A 43 54.65 -41.37 -29.66
CA ILE A 43 55.14 -42.61 -30.30
C ILE A 43 54.37 -43.83 -29.81
N GLU A 44 54.05 -43.86 -28.53
CA GLU A 44 53.39 -45.00 -27.87
C GLU A 44 51.86 -44.93 -27.96
N CYS A 45 51.31 -43.81 -28.43
CA CYS A 45 49.87 -43.62 -28.55
C CYS A 45 49.30 -44.42 -29.71
N ARG A 46 48.26 -45.19 -29.43
CA ARG A 46 47.63 -46.08 -30.43
C ARG A 46 46.41 -45.46 -31.08
N ASN A 47 45.77 -44.51 -30.40
CA ASN A 47 44.53 -43.89 -30.86
C ASN A 47 44.77 -42.50 -31.48
N LEU A 48 45.40 -42.50 -32.65
CA LEU A 48 45.62 -41.30 -33.46
C LEU A 48 44.66 -41.29 -34.65
N THR A 49 43.87 -40.23 -34.78
CA THR A 49 42.92 -40.01 -35.89
C THR A 49 43.22 -38.69 -36.57
N THR A 50 42.85 -38.53 -37.84
CA THR A 50 42.99 -37.22 -38.51
C THR A 50 42.00 -36.23 -37.90
N ILE A 51 42.40 -34.96 -37.80
CA ILE A 51 41.54 -33.90 -37.26
C ILE A 51 40.25 -33.77 -38.08
N GLU A 52 40.33 -33.95 -39.39
CA GLU A 52 39.16 -33.89 -40.27
C GLU A 52 38.10 -34.93 -39.89
N THR A 53 38.53 -36.17 -39.59
CA THR A 53 37.62 -37.24 -39.15
C THR A 53 37.04 -36.93 -37.78
N VAL A 54 37.87 -36.52 -36.81
CA VAL A 54 37.40 -36.15 -35.46
C VAL A 54 36.39 -34.99 -35.51
N VAL A 55 36.65 -33.96 -36.31
CA VAL A 55 35.74 -32.82 -36.47
C VAL A 55 34.43 -33.25 -37.13
N LYS A 56 34.49 -34.13 -38.13
CA LYS A 56 33.28 -34.68 -38.77
C LYS A 56 32.46 -35.48 -37.76
N ASP A 57 33.10 -36.34 -36.98
CA ASP A 57 32.46 -37.18 -35.98
C ASP A 57 31.85 -36.34 -34.85
N ILE A 58 32.54 -35.30 -34.36
CA ILE A 58 31.99 -34.36 -33.36
C ILE A 58 30.77 -33.64 -33.92
N LYS A 59 30.85 -33.09 -35.14
CA LYS A 59 29.73 -32.37 -35.77
C LYS A 59 28.52 -33.25 -36.05
N GLN A 60 28.73 -34.55 -36.25
CA GLN A 60 27.68 -35.54 -36.47
C GLN A 60 27.29 -36.27 -35.17
N SER A 61 27.98 -36.01 -34.06
CA SER A 61 27.73 -36.68 -32.81
C SER A 61 26.35 -36.29 -32.26
N PRO A 62 25.60 -37.26 -31.69
CA PRO A 62 24.34 -36.96 -31.00
C PRO A 62 24.51 -35.88 -29.93
N SER A 63 25.66 -35.86 -29.23
CA SER A 63 25.97 -34.88 -28.20
C SER A 63 26.02 -33.44 -28.72
N PHE A 64 26.51 -33.21 -29.95
CA PHE A 64 26.56 -31.88 -30.54
C PHE A 64 25.18 -31.39 -30.96
N LEU A 65 24.37 -32.28 -31.55
CA LEU A 65 22.96 -32.01 -31.87
C LEU A 65 22.13 -31.76 -30.60
N ASP A 66 22.33 -32.56 -29.55
CA ASP A 66 21.67 -32.39 -28.25
C ASP A 66 22.05 -31.06 -27.59
N LEU A 67 23.31 -30.63 -27.71
CA LEU A 67 23.76 -29.33 -27.22
C LEU A 67 23.09 -28.19 -27.99
N GLU A 68 23.03 -28.28 -29.32
CA GLU A 68 22.36 -27.27 -30.17
C GLU A 68 20.86 -27.17 -29.83
N MET A 69 20.17 -28.31 -29.69
CA MET A 69 18.77 -28.35 -29.26
C MET A 69 18.59 -27.75 -27.86
N THR A 70 19.45 -28.12 -26.91
CA THR A 70 19.39 -27.60 -25.54
C THR A 70 19.57 -26.08 -25.52
N LEU A 71 20.52 -25.55 -26.29
CA LEU A 71 20.74 -24.12 -26.40
C LEU A 71 19.54 -23.40 -27.04
N SER A 72 18.94 -23.99 -28.07
CA SER A 72 17.74 -23.47 -28.72
C SER A 72 16.55 -23.42 -27.75
N ASP A 73 16.32 -24.50 -26.99
CA ASP A 73 15.26 -24.57 -25.98
C ASP A 73 15.49 -23.56 -24.85
N LEU A 74 16.74 -23.40 -24.39
CA LEU A 74 17.10 -22.38 -23.40
C LEU A 74 16.81 -20.96 -23.93
N LEU A 75 17.17 -20.67 -25.18
CA LEU A 75 16.91 -19.37 -25.80
C LEU A 75 15.41 -19.10 -25.93
N SER A 76 14.62 -20.10 -26.36
CA SER A 76 13.16 -19.97 -26.46
C SER A 76 12.53 -19.72 -25.09
N ASN A 77 12.92 -20.48 -24.07
CA ASN A 77 12.43 -20.30 -22.71
C ASN A 77 12.78 -18.92 -22.13
N ILE A 78 14.01 -18.44 -22.36
CA ILE A 78 14.42 -17.10 -21.93
C ILE A 78 13.60 -16.03 -22.64
N SER A 79 13.34 -16.20 -23.93
CA SER A 79 12.54 -15.25 -24.73
C SER A 79 11.11 -15.16 -24.22
N ASN A 80 10.45 -16.31 -24.01
CA ASN A 80 9.12 -16.38 -23.41
C ASN A 80 9.09 -15.75 -22.01
N PHE A 81 10.11 -16.01 -21.19
CA PHE A 81 10.20 -15.42 -19.86
C PHE A 81 10.31 -13.89 -19.91
N VAL A 82 11.09 -13.34 -20.85
CA VAL A 82 11.19 -11.88 -21.04
C VAL A 82 9.84 -11.31 -21.45
N GLU A 83 9.15 -11.94 -22.41
CA GLU A 83 7.82 -11.50 -22.86
C GLU A 83 6.77 -11.52 -21.74
N ASP A 84 6.73 -12.60 -20.95
CA ASP A 84 5.85 -12.73 -19.79
C ASP A 84 6.12 -11.65 -18.75
N ARG A 85 7.40 -11.34 -18.49
CA ARG A 85 7.79 -10.29 -17.54
C ARG A 85 7.43 -8.90 -18.05
N GLU A 86 7.56 -8.65 -19.35
CA GLU A 86 7.12 -7.38 -19.94
C GLU A 86 5.60 -7.22 -19.94
N ALA A 87 4.84 -8.30 -20.20
CA ALA A 87 3.39 -8.31 -20.09
C ALA A 87 2.94 -8.04 -18.65
N ASN A 88 3.51 -8.74 -17.67
CA ASN A 88 3.22 -8.53 -16.24
C ASN A 88 3.54 -7.08 -15.81
N ARG A 89 4.70 -6.54 -16.23
CA ARG A 89 5.06 -5.13 -15.95
C ARG A 89 4.03 -4.14 -16.50
N ARG A 90 3.51 -4.38 -17.72
CA ARG A 90 2.46 -3.54 -18.31
C ARG A 90 1.16 -3.62 -17.51
N GLN A 91 0.72 -4.83 -17.18
CA GLN A 91 -0.48 -5.05 -16.38
C GLN A 91 -0.38 -4.41 -14.99
N LEU A 92 0.76 -4.54 -14.31
CA LEU A 92 0.99 -3.92 -13.01
C LEU A 92 0.92 -2.40 -13.07
N LYS A 93 1.45 -1.80 -14.16
CA LYS A 93 1.35 -0.35 -14.38
C LYS A 93 -0.10 0.09 -14.59
N GLU A 94 -0.88 -0.68 -15.33
CA GLU A 94 -2.31 -0.42 -15.55
C GLU A 94 -3.12 -0.54 -14.25
N GLN A 95 -2.90 -1.61 -13.48
CA GLN A 95 -3.53 -1.80 -12.16
C GLN A 95 -3.18 -0.66 -11.20
N LYS A 96 -1.92 -0.21 -11.19
CA LYS A 96 -1.52 0.97 -10.40
C LYS A 96 -2.31 2.21 -10.80
N MET A 97 -2.40 2.52 -12.09
CA MET A 97 -3.14 3.69 -12.56
C MET A 97 -4.62 3.62 -12.22
N GLN A 98 -5.23 2.43 -12.35
CA GLN A 98 -6.62 2.21 -11.96
C GLN A 98 -6.83 2.45 -10.46
N CYS A 99 -5.96 1.90 -9.62
CA CYS A 99 -6.02 2.09 -8.16
C CYS A 99 -5.86 3.58 -7.78
N GLU A 100 -4.95 4.30 -8.42
CA GLU A 100 -4.77 5.75 -8.22
C GLU A 100 -6.05 6.54 -8.58
N GLU A 101 -6.74 6.15 -9.66
CA GLU A 101 -7.99 6.80 -10.06
C GLU A 101 -9.16 6.45 -9.12
N GLU A 102 -9.25 5.21 -8.63
CA GLU A 102 -10.23 4.80 -7.62
C GLU A 102 -10.04 5.59 -6.32
N ILE A 103 -8.81 5.76 -5.86
CA ILE A 103 -8.48 6.59 -4.69
C ILE A 103 -8.90 8.05 -4.92
N ARG A 104 -8.62 8.61 -6.10
CA ARG A 104 -8.99 9.98 -6.46
C ARG A 104 -10.52 10.16 -6.49
N SER A 105 -11.24 9.21 -7.09
CA SER A 105 -12.69 9.20 -7.18
C SER A 105 -13.34 9.09 -5.79
N ALA A 106 -12.87 8.17 -4.95
CA ALA A 106 -13.33 8.02 -3.58
C ALA A 106 -13.15 9.31 -2.77
N ARG A 107 -11.97 9.95 -2.86
CA ARG A 107 -11.72 11.23 -2.19
C ARG A 107 -12.69 12.33 -2.66
N LYS A 108 -12.97 12.40 -3.96
CA LYS A 108 -13.90 13.39 -4.52
C LYS A 108 -15.34 13.16 -4.01
N ALA A 109 -15.77 11.89 -3.95
CA ALA A 109 -17.08 11.53 -3.42
C ALA A 109 -17.23 11.90 -1.94
N ILE A 110 -16.21 11.59 -1.11
CA ILE A 110 -16.18 11.97 0.31
C ILE A 110 -16.29 13.48 0.48
N ASN A 111 -15.49 14.26 -0.25
CA ASN A 111 -15.55 15.72 -0.18
C ASN A 111 -16.92 16.26 -0.58
N THR A 112 -17.50 15.73 -1.66
CA THR A 112 -18.83 16.14 -2.13
C THR A 112 -19.90 15.88 -1.08
N TYR A 113 -19.83 14.73 -0.40
CA TYR A 113 -20.74 14.41 0.70
C TYR A 113 -20.57 15.37 1.89
N PHE A 114 -19.34 15.68 2.28
CA PHE A 114 -19.08 16.66 3.34
C PHE A 114 -19.58 18.07 2.98
N ASP A 115 -19.42 18.49 1.73
CA ASP A 115 -19.93 19.77 1.24
C ASP A 115 -21.47 19.81 1.29
N GLN A 116 -22.14 18.72 0.91
CA GLN A 116 -23.60 18.58 1.04
C GLN A 116 -24.05 18.64 2.49
N LEU A 117 -23.38 17.91 3.40
CA LEU A 117 -23.70 17.91 4.82
C LEU A 117 -23.52 19.31 5.44
N LYS A 118 -22.43 20.00 5.09
CA LYS A 118 -22.19 21.38 5.49
C LYS A 118 -23.31 22.31 5.01
N ALA A 119 -23.71 22.18 3.74
CA ALA A 119 -24.78 23.00 3.18
C ALA A 119 -26.12 22.75 3.89
N ASP A 120 -26.48 21.49 4.13
CA ASP A 120 -27.71 21.14 4.86
C ASP A 120 -27.73 21.70 6.28
N LEU A 121 -26.63 21.54 7.03
CA LEU A 121 -26.50 22.10 8.38
C LEU A 121 -26.57 23.62 8.38
N THR A 122 -25.90 24.27 7.42
CA THR A 122 -25.94 25.74 7.28
C THR A 122 -27.36 26.22 6.97
N ASN A 123 -28.08 25.52 6.08
CA ASN A 123 -29.46 25.86 5.75
C ASN A 123 -30.40 25.68 6.95
N LYS A 124 -30.26 24.58 7.70
CA LYS A 124 -31.04 24.36 8.94
C LYS A 124 -30.78 25.45 9.98
N MET A 125 -29.50 25.83 10.16
CA MET A 125 -29.11 26.92 11.05
C MET A 125 -29.73 28.25 10.59
N GLN A 126 -29.66 28.56 9.30
CA GLN A 126 -30.24 29.79 8.74
C GLN A 126 -31.76 29.83 8.90
N HIS A 127 -32.46 28.73 8.63
CA HIS A 127 -33.90 28.64 8.82
C HIS A 127 -34.30 28.83 10.29
N ALA A 128 -33.57 28.21 11.22
CA ALA A 128 -33.80 28.39 12.65
C ALA A 128 -33.57 29.85 13.06
N PHE A 129 -32.50 30.48 12.55
CA PHE A 129 -32.19 31.87 12.81
C PHE A 129 -33.29 32.81 12.30
N ILE A 130 -33.69 32.71 11.03
CA ILE A 130 -34.75 33.56 10.44
C ILE A 130 -36.06 33.40 11.21
N LYS A 131 -36.42 32.16 11.55
CA LYS A 131 -37.64 31.89 12.33
C LYS A 131 -37.60 32.60 13.68
N GLN A 132 -36.49 32.49 14.41
CA GLN A 132 -36.33 33.15 15.70
C GLN A 132 -36.32 34.68 15.57
N GLU A 133 -35.57 35.22 14.61
CA GLU A 133 -35.53 36.66 14.33
C GLU A 133 -36.93 37.21 14.07
N SER A 134 -37.73 36.51 13.26
CA SER A 134 -39.12 36.90 12.97
C SER A 134 -40.04 36.89 14.21
N GLN A 135 -39.81 35.95 15.13
CA GLN A 135 -40.55 35.85 16.39
C GLN A 135 -40.19 37.02 17.31
N ILE A 136 -38.89 37.32 17.44
CA ILE A 136 -38.39 38.47 18.21
C ILE A 136 -38.94 39.78 17.64
N GLN A 137 -38.87 39.98 16.32
CA GLN A 137 -39.39 41.20 15.67
C GLN A 137 -40.90 41.38 15.89
N THR A 138 -41.66 40.28 15.88
CA THR A 138 -43.10 40.34 16.15
C THR A 138 -43.36 40.71 17.62
N ALA A 139 -42.64 40.10 18.56
CA ALA A 139 -42.72 40.46 19.97
C ALA A 139 -42.37 41.93 20.23
N LEU A 140 -41.32 42.45 19.60
CA LEU A 140 -40.93 43.86 19.70
C LEU A 140 -42.03 44.79 19.20
N ARG A 141 -42.65 44.49 18.05
CA ARG A 141 -43.77 45.30 17.52
C ARG A 141 -44.97 45.31 18.46
N ASP A 142 -45.31 44.17 19.04
CA ASP A 142 -46.41 44.07 20.00
C ASP A 142 -46.13 44.90 21.26
N ILE A 143 -44.89 44.83 21.77
CA ILE A 143 -44.44 45.62 22.92
C ILE A 143 -44.48 47.13 22.61
N GLU A 144 -44.01 47.54 21.43
CA GLU A 144 -44.07 48.94 21.00
C GLU A 144 -45.51 49.44 20.86
N SER A 145 -46.41 48.63 20.30
CA SER A 145 -47.82 48.95 20.17
C SER A 145 -48.50 49.15 21.53
N HIS A 146 -48.24 48.26 22.50
CA HIS A 146 -48.74 48.40 23.86
C HIS A 146 -48.15 49.62 24.57
N LYS A 147 -46.86 49.89 24.42
CA LYS A 147 -46.22 51.11 24.93
C LYS A 147 -46.92 52.36 24.40
N ALA A 148 -47.26 52.41 23.11
CA ALA A 148 -47.99 53.52 22.51
C ALA A 148 -49.39 53.68 23.13
N ARG A 149 -50.16 52.59 23.28
CA ARG A 149 -51.47 52.61 23.96
C ARG A 149 -51.39 53.16 25.38
N VAL A 150 -50.42 52.70 26.17
CA VAL A 150 -50.20 53.18 27.55
C VAL A 150 -49.80 54.67 27.56
N GLN A 151 -48.99 55.12 26.59
CA GLN A 151 -48.65 56.54 26.44
C GLN A 151 -49.87 57.39 26.09
N ASP A 152 -50.74 56.93 25.19
CA ASP A 152 -51.98 57.62 24.82
C ASP A 152 -52.93 57.73 26.02
N LEU A 153 -53.09 56.64 26.78
CA LEU A 153 -53.85 56.67 28.04
C LEU A 153 -53.28 57.71 29.00
N LYS A 154 -51.96 57.77 29.16
CA LYS A 154 -51.32 58.78 30.02
C LYS A 154 -51.57 60.21 29.53
N GLN A 155 -51.49 60.45 28.22
CA GLN A 155 -51.74 61.77 27.64
C GLN A 155 -53.20 62.20 27.80
N ASN A 156 -54.13 61.29 27.54
CA ASN A 156 -55.56 61.52 27.72
C ASN A 156 -55.90 61.87 29.17
N LEU A 157 -55.29 61.17 30.14
CA LEU A 157 -55.50 61.44 31.56
C LEU A 157 -55.04 62.86 31.92
N ASN A 158 -53.90 63.29 31.40
CA ASN A 158 -53.39 64.64 31.60
C ASN A 158 -54.32 65.71 31.00
N CYS A 159 -54.90 65.44 29.82
CA CYS A 159 -55.85 66.34 29.16
C CYS A 159 -57.17 66.47 29.93
N ILE A 160 -57.73 65.35 30.40
CA ILE A 160 -58.93 65.34 31.24
C ILE A 160 -58.67 66.16 32.51
N LYS A 161 -57.52 65.95 33.16
CA LYS A 161 -57.15 66.67 34.39
C LYS A 161 -57.07 68.20 34.21
N SER A 162 -56.70 68.69 33.03
CA SER A 162 -56.51 70.12 32.80
C SER A 162 -57.73 70.85 32.25
N ILE A 163 -58.65 70.16 31.57
CA ILE A 163 -59.72 70.80 30.79
C ILE A 163 -61.13 70.37 31.23
N ALA A 164 -61.32 69.16 31.73
CA ALA A 164 -62.65 68.59 31.94
C ALA A 164 -63.33 69.08 33.22
N SER A 165 -64.66 69.24 33.18
CA SER A 165 -65.47 69.50 34.38
C SER A 165 -65.38 68.33 35.38
N ASP A 166 -65.72 68.56 36.64
CA ASP A 166 -65.66 67.53 37.69
C ASP A 166 -66.42 66.25 37.34
N PHE A 167 -67.61 66.39 36.75
CA PHE A 167 -68.43 65.25 36.33
C PHE A 167 -67.80 64.48 35.14
N GLN A 168 -67.29 65.20 34.14
CA GLN A 168 -66.60 64.58 33.00
C GLN A 168 -65.30 63.89 33.43
N SER A 169 -64.56 64.50 34.35
CA SER A 169 -63.36 63.93 34.96
C SER A 169 -63.68 62.64 35.71
N PHE A 170 -64.75 62.62 36.50
CA PHE A 170 -65.19 61.42 37.22
C PHE A 170 -65.56 60.27 36.27
N MET A 171 -66.35 60.55 35.23
CA MET A 171 -66.77 59.54 34.25
C MET A 171 -65.58 59.01 33.44
N ALA A 172 -64.70 59.90 32.97
CA ALA A 172 -63.54 59.50 32.20
C ALA A 172 -62.53 58.71 33.05
N MET A 173 -62.33 59.09 34.32
CA MET A 173 -61.47 58.33 35.24
C MET A 173 -61.99 56.91 35.47
N ARG A 174 -63.31 56.73 35.63
CA ARG A 174 -63.94 55.40 35.75
C ARG A 174 -63.68 54.52 34.52
N MET A 175 -63.81 55.08 33.31
CA MET A 175 -63.52 54.36 32.08
C MET A 175 -62.04 54.02 31.94
N MET A 176 -61.14 54.97 32.23
CA MET A 176 -59.70 54.75 32.16
C MET A 176 -59.22 53.69 33.15
N LEU A 177 -59.79 53.63 34.36
CA LEU A 177 -59.48 52.58 35.32
C LEU A 177 -59.77 51.18 34.77
N GLN A 178 -60.89 51.00 34.07
CA GLN A 178 -61.21 49.71 33.43
C GLN A 178 -60.23 49.39 32.30
N THR A 179 -59.91 50.36 31.45
CA THR A 179 -58.95 50.15 30.36
C THR A 179 -57.55 49.84 30.88
N THR A 180 -57.07 50.54 31.91
CA THR A 180 -55.76 50.28 32.52
C THR A 180 -55.69 48.90 33.15
N GLN A 181 -56.76 48.41 33.78
CA GLN A 181 -56.81 47.03 34.29
C GLN A 181 -56.66 45.99 33.17
N ILE A 182 -57.28 46.22 32.01
CA ILE A 182 -57.14 45.32 30.85
C ILE A 182 -55.68 45.32 30.35
N GLU A 183 -55.08 46.50 30.20
CA GLU A 183 -53.68 46.64 29.78
C GLU A 183 -52.71 46.00 30.79
N GLU A 184 -52.98 46.13 32.09
CA GLU A 184 -52.17 45.53 33.16
C GLU A 184 -52.26 43.99 33.15
N ILE A 185 -53.45 43.43 32.96
CA ILE A 185 -53.64 41.98 32.77
C ILE A 185 -52.86 41.51 31.54
N GLU A 186 -52.95 42.25 30.42
CA GLU A 186 -52.21 41.90 29.21
C GLU A 186 -50.69 41.92 29.46
N GLN A 187 -50.17 42.93 30.16
CA GLN A 187 -48.76 43.02 30.53
C GLN A 187 -48.32 41.88 31.46
N GLN A 188 -49.15 41.50 32.44
CA GLN A 188 -48.87 40.37 33.33
C GLN A 188 -48.79 39.05 32.55
N ASN A 189 -49.66 38.84 31.56
CA ASN A 189 -49.59 37.67 30.67
C ASN A 189 -48.28 37.62 29.86
N TRP A 190 -47.62 38.76 29.61
CA TRP A 190 -46.32 38.78 28.92
C TRP A 190 -45.18 38.40 29.86
N ILE A 191 -45.23 38.90 31.10
CA ILE A 191 -44.21 38.65 32.13
C ILE A 191 -44.23 37.19 32.56
N GLN A 192 -45.42 36.59 32.68
CA GLN A 192 -45.60 35.19 33.05
C GLN A 192 -45.22 34.23 31.90
N GLY A 193 -44.93 34.74 30.71
CA GLY A 193 -44.50 33.94 29.56
C GLY A 193 -45.64 33.31 28.76
N ASP A 194 -46.90 33.59 29.11
CA ASP A 194 -48.08 33.05 28.42
C ASP A 194 -48.19 33.55 26.97
N LYS A 195 -47.68 34.76 26.69
CA LYS A 195 -47.66 35.34 25.33
C LYS A 195 -46.31 35.23 24.63
N PHE A 196 -45.20 35.28 25.37
CA PHE A 196 -43.84 35.22 24.81
C PHE A 196 -43.02 34.14 25.53
N ASN A 197 -42.62 33.12 24.78
CA ASN A 197 -41.72 32.10 25.30
C ASN A 197 -40.28 32.65 25.24
N TRP A 198 -39.83 33.27 26.34
CA TRP A 198 -38.51 33.88 26.51
C TRP A 198 -37.38 32.84 26.63
N ASN A 199 -37.36 31.83 25.76
CA ASN A 199 -36.27 30.86 25.75
C ASN A 199 -34.97 31.60 25.42
N GLU A 200 -34.00 31.53 26.33
CA GLU A 200 -32.65 32.04 26.12
C GLU A 200 -32.07 31.31 24.89
N ILE A 201 -31.85 32.05 23.81
CA ILE A 201 -31.26 31.50 22.59
C ILE A 201 -29.76 31.39 22.84
N SER A 202 -29.34 30.31 23.48
CA SER A 202 -27.95 29.89 23.41
C SER A 202 -27.75 29.25 22.05
N ILE A 203 -27.00 29.92 21.16
CA ILE A 203 -26.25 29.18 20.14
C ILE A 203 -25.26 28.38 20.96
N ILE A 204 -25.59 27.11 21.26
CA ILE A 204 -24.62 26.19 21.81
C ILE A 204 -23.52 26.18 20.76
N GLN A 205 -22.40 26.81 21.08
CA GLN A 205 -21.20 26.69 20.29
C GLN A 205 -20.95 25.20 20.24
N CYS A 206 -21.27 24.57 19.11
CA CYS A 206 -20.84 23.22 18.89
C CYS A 206 -19.34 23.32 19.03
N ASP A 207 -18.83 22.84 20.17
CA ASP A 207 -17.46 22.45 20.34
C ASP A 207 -17.26 21.31 19.32
N ILE A 208 -17.18 21.67 18.05
CA ILE A 208 -16.18 21.12 17.15
C ILE A 208 -14.91 21.50 17.89
N LYS A 209 -14.55 20.72 18.90
CA LYS A 209 -13.26 20.78 19.54
C LYS A 209 -12.35 20.83 18.35
N SER A 210 -11.69 21.97 18.16
CA SER A 210 -10.54 22.04 17.29
C SER A 210 -9.56 21.11 17.98
N SER A 211 -9.71 19.80 17.76
CA SER A 211 -8.77 18.84 18.24
C SER A 211 -7.52 19.27 17.51
N LYS A 212 -6.64 19.91 18.25
CA LYS A 212 -5.26 20.11 17.85
C LYS A 212 -4.58 18.74 17.66
N ASP A 213 -5.23 17.69 18.12
CA ASP A 213 -4.98 16.30 17.81
C ASP A 213 -5.45 15.97 16.40
N GLU A 214 -4.59 15.29 15.65
CA GLU A 214 -4.77 14.89 14.25
C GLU A 214 -6.20 14.43 13.94
N PRO A 215 -6.77 14.80 12.78
CA PRO A 215 -8.10 14.35 12.40
C PRO A 215 -8.16 12.82 12.48
N PRO A 216 -9.23 12.24 13.07
CA PRO A 216 -9.37 10.80 13.18
C PRO A 216 -9.21 10.19 11.79
N SER A 217 -8.28 9.25 11.64
CA SER A 217 -7.96 8.66 10.33
C SER A 217 -9.22 8.01 9.73
N ILE A 218 -9.79 8.61 8.69
CA ILE A 218 -10.95 8.08 7.97
C ILE A 218 -10.42 7.04 6.97
N GLY A 219 -10.11 5.86 7.49
CA GLY A 219 -9.63 4.72 6.72
C GLY A 219 -8.11 4.67 6.55
N LYS A 220 -7.57 3.45 6.48
CA LYS A 220 -6.17 3.16 6.14
C LYS A 220 -6.14 2.41 4.82
N ILE A 221 -5.40 2.93 3.85
CA ILE A 221 -5.09 2.21 2.62
C ILE A 221 -3.91 1.30 2.94
N GLN A 222 -4.13 -0.02 2.96
CA GLN A 222 -3.05 -0.99 3.07
C GLN A 222 -2.62 -1.40 1.66
N VAL A 223 -1.34 -1.19 1.36
CA VAL A 223 -0.69 -1.73 0.16
C VAL A 223 0.02 -3.00 0.58
N GLN A 224 -0.38 -4.14 0.05
CA GLN A 224 0.25 -5.42 0.32
C GLN A 224 1.10 -5.83 -0.89
N GLU A 225 2.42 -5.93 -0.68
CA GLU A 225 3.34 -6.44 -1.69
C GLU A 225 3.38 -7.97 -1.61
N ASN A 226 2.90 -8.64 -2.64
CA ASN A 226 3.00 -10.09 -2.74
C ASN A 226 4.14 -10.45 -3.69
N SER A 227 5.16 -11.17 -3.19
CA SER A 227 6.27 -11.65 -4.01
C SER A 227 5.78 -12.55 -5.13
N CYS A 228 6.04 -12.18 -6.39
CA CYS A 228 5.66 -12.97 -7.55
C CYS A 228 6.59 -14.20 -7.65
N LYS A 229 6.15 -15.35 -7.10
CA LYS A 229 6.84 -16.64 -7.23
C LYS A 229 6.73 -17.16 -8.67
N VAL A 230 7.62 -16.73 -9.56
CA VAL A 230 7.79 -17.39 -10.86
C VAL A 230 8.95 -18.37 -10.72
N ALA A 231 8.60 -19.65 -10.57
CA ALA A 231 9.59 -20.71 -10.64
C ALA A 231 9.88 -20.99 -12.12
N LEU A 232 11.15 -20.87 -12.52
CA LEU A 232 11.62 -21.46 -13.77
C LEU A 232 11.42 -22.97 -13.65
N LYS A 233 10.44 -23.54 -14.35
CA LYS A 233 10.35 -25.00 -14.49
C LYS A 233 11.47 -25.45 -15.42
N MET A 234 12.63 -25.76 -14.84
CA MET A 234 13.65 -26.52 -15.58
C MET A 234 13.17 -27.97 -15.65
N GLN A 235 12.41 -28.31 -16.68
CA GLN A 235 12.02 -29.69 -16.95
C GLN A 235 13.21 -30.40 -17.62
N LYS A 236 14.18 -30.85 -16.83
CA LYS A 236 15.14 -31.88 -17.25
C LYS A 236 14.65 -33.24 -16.79
N SER A 237 14.17 -34.04 -17.73
CA SER A 237 14.13 -35.49 -17.57
C SER A 237 14.91 -36.11 -18.72
N ARG A 238 16.24 -36.19 -18.58
CA ARG A 238 17.05 -37.18 -19.30
C ARG A 238 18.20 -37.62 -18.41
N GLU A 239 18.06 -38.84 -17.91
CA GLU A 239 19.16 -39.60 -17.33
C GLU A 239 20.23 -39.74 -18.42
N ALA A 240 21.46 -39.31 -18.14
CA ALA A 240 22.59 -39.82 -18.89
C ALA A 240 22.75 -41.29 -18.49
N GLN A 241 22.23 -42.21 -19.31
CA GLN A 241 22.57 -43.61 -19.16
C GLN A 241 24.03 -43.78 -19.54
N LEU A 242 24.89 -43.95 -18.53
CA LEU A 242 26.17 -44.61 -18.75
C LEU A 242 25.85 -46.06 -19.11
N ILE A 243 26.15 -46.46 -20.34
CA ILE A 243 26.10 -47.85 -20.77
C ILE A 243 27.15 -48.62 -19.95
N GLY A 244 26.72 -49.22 -18.84
CA GLY A 244 27.50 -50.22 -18.14
C GLY A 244 27.66 -51.45 -19.03
N LYS A 245 28.87 -52.04 -19.06
CA LYS A 245 29.22 -53.16 -19.94
C LYS A 245 28.35 -54.43 -19.77
N ASN A 246 27.44 -54.48 -18.80
CA ASN A 246 26.55 -55.61 -18.52
C ASN A 246 25.09 -55.18 -18.34
N GLY A 247 24.47 -54.59 -19.36
CA GLY A 247 23.04 -54.77 -19.70
C GLY A 247 21.91 -54.42 -18.71
N ASP A 248 22.16 -54.07 -17.44
CA ASP A 248 21.10 -53.84 -16.46
C ASP A 248 21.06 -52.37 -16.03
N SER A 249 20.06 -51.64 -16.50
CA SER A 249 19.69 -50.33 -15.99
C SER A 249 18.86 -50.49 -14.70
N ARG A 250 19.33 -49.91 -13.59
CA ARG A 250 18.50 -49.70 -12.40
C ARG A 250 18.14 -48.22 -12.33
N ASN A 251 16.85 -47.93 -12.43
CA ASN A 251 16.29 -46.59 -12.17
C ASN A 251 16.62 -46.19 -10.73
N ILE A 252 17.31 -45.07 -10.56
CA ILE A 252 17.44 -44.43 -9.25
C ILE A 252 16.22 -43.54 -9.11
N GLU A 253 15.32 -43.93 -8.21
CA GLU A 253 14.15 -43.12 -7.85
C GLU A 253 14.59 -41.72 -7.45
N SER A 254 13.88 -40.74 -8.00
CA SER A 254 14.16 -39.31 -7.87
C SER A 254 14.29 -38.88 -6.42
N ILE A 255 15.49 -38.46 -6.00
CA ILE A 255 15.69 -37.83 -4.69
C ILE A 255 15.08 -36.44 -4.73
N GLN A 256 13.93 -36.24 -4.09
CA GLN A 256 13.41 -34.91 -3.80
C GLN A 256 14.16 -34.31 -2.61
N LEU A 257 15.09 -33.38 -2.88
CA LEU A 257 15.71 -32.57 -1.83
C LEU A 257 14.69 -31.57 -1.27
N LYS A 258 14.04 -31.92 -0.15
CA LYS A 258 13.39 -30.95 0.74
C LYS A 258 14.45 -30.38 1.68
N VAL A 259 14.86 -29.14 1.47
CA VAL A 259 15.68 -28.41 2.44
C VAL A 259 14.77 -28.04 3.62
N LYS A 260 14.94 -28.74 4.74
CA LYS A 260 14.31 -28.43 6.03
C LYS A 260 15.35 -27.65 6.85
N LEU A 261 15.16 -26.35 7.01
CA LEU A 261 15.97 -25.53 7.91
C LEU A 261 15.44 -25.70 9.34
N GLU A 262 16.17 -26.45 10.15
CA GLU A 262 15.93 -26.54 11.60
C GLU A 262 16.88 -25.56 12.30
N CYS A 263 16.35 -24.46 12.84
CA CYS A 263 17.12 -23.51 13.63
C CYS A 263 16.93 -23.83 15.12
N THR A 264 18.04 -23.99 15.84
CA THR A 264 18.02 -24.30 17.27
C THR A 264 18.07 -22.98 18.05
N ILE A 265 16.92 -22.52 18.55
CA ILE A 265 16.84 -21.26 19.30
C ILE A 265 17.50 -21.44 20.68
N PRO A 266 18.42 -20.55 21.11
CA PRO A 266 19.05 -20.61 22.42
C PRO A 266 18.03 -20.65 23.55
N CYS A 267 18.27 -21.52 24.54
CA CYS A 267 17.37 -21.81 25.66
C CYS A 267 16.91 -20.59 26.49
N LYS A 268 17.65 -19.48 26.44
CA LYS A 268 17.31 -18.21 27.12
C LYS A 268 16.05 -17.51 26.56
N TYR A 269 15.50 -17.98 25.43
CA TYR A 269 14.29 -17.42 24.80
C TYR A 269 13.11 -18.40 24.70
N LYS A 270 13.19 -19.59 25.32
CA LYS A 270 12.17 -20.65 25.19
C LYS A 270 10.75 -20.24 25.65
N GLU A 271 10.63 -19.25 26.51
CA GLU A 271 9.34 -18.76 27.04
C GLU A 271 8.82 -17.51 26.32
N GLN A 272 9.58 -16.93 25.38
CA GLN A 272 9.16 -15.76 24.62
C GLN A 272 8.45 -16.20 23.33
N GLN A 273 7.24 -15.69 23.10
CA GLN A 273 6.50 -15.91 21.86
C GLN A 273 7.17 -15.15 20.71
N ILE A 274 7.97 -15.85 19.92
CA ILE A 274 8.51 -15.35 18.66
C ILE A 274 7.39 -15.40 17.62
N MET A 275 6.97 -14.23 17.14
CA MET A 275 5.87 -14.11 16.17
C MET A 275 6.34 -14.35 14.73
N ASP A 276 7.53 -13.87 14.42
CA ASP A 276 8.06 -13.84 13.08
C ASP A 276 9.59 -13.71 13.13
N GLY A 277 10.25 -14.27 12.13
CA GLY A 277 11.70 -14.21 12.03
C GLY A 277 12.20 -14.47 10.61
N GLY A 278 13.33 -13.86 10.30
CA GLY A 278 13.98 -13.94 9.00
C GLY A 278 15.47 -14.19 9.12
N VAL A 279 16.10 -14.42 7.97
CA VAL A 279 17.56 -14.46 7.84
C VAL A 279 17.97 -13.24 7.01
N LEU A 280 18.82 -12.39 7.57
CA LEU A 280 19.39 -11.27 6.85
C LEU A 280 20.39 -11.76 5.79
N PRO A 281 20.69 -10.98 4.74
CA PRO A 281 21.61 -11.39 3.67
C PRO A 281 23.03 -11.73 4.15
N ASN A 282 23.44 -11.24 5.32
CA ASN A 282 24.72 -11.53 5.97
C ASN A 282 24.69 -12.82 6.82
N GLY A 283 23.55 -13.54 6.87
CA GLY A 283 23.39 -14.77 7.64
C GLY A 283 22.93 -14.56 9.09
N GLU A 284 22.72 -13.32 9.53
CA GLU A 284 22.19 -13.03 10.85
C GLU A 284 20.70 -13.38 10.94
N LEU A 285 20.28 -13.85 12.11
CA LEU A 285 18.89 -14.19 12.39
C LEU A 285 18.20 -12.99 13.03
N ILE A 286 17.00 -12.68 12.56
CA ILE A 286 16.22 -11.55 13.07
C ILE A 286 14.86 -12.04 13.56
N PHE A 287 14.43 -11.61 14.75
CA PHE A 287 13.10 -11.92 15.25
C PHE A 287 12.45 -10.78 16.03
N CYS A 288 11.13 -10.77 16.02
CA CYS A 288 10.31 -9.79 16.72
C CYS A 288 9.84 -10.35 18.07
N ASP A 289 10.28 -9.72 19.16
CA ASP A 289 9.81 -10.00 20.52
C ASP A 289 8.61 -9.09 20.84
N ARG A 290 7.42 -9.71 20.82
CA ARG A 290 6.14 -9.02 20.97
C ARG A 290 5.94 -8.41 22.34
N LEU A 291 6.46 -9.02 23.40
CA LEU A 291 6.22 -8.57 24.77
C LEU A 291 6.96 -7.26 25.06
N ASN A 292 8.12 -7.08 24.42
CA ASN A 292 9.02 -5.97 24.69
C ASN A 292 9.11 -4.95 23.55
N SER A 293 8.28 -5.08 22.51
CA SER A 293 8.28 -4.22 21.32
C SER A 293 9.69 -3.99 20.78
N ARG A 294 10.46 -5.07 20.64
CA ARG A 294 11.86 -5.00 20.22
C ARG A 294 12.17 -6.03 19.14
N LEU A 295 13.12 -5.66 18.33
CA LEU A 295 13.65 -6.46 17.24
C LEU A 295 15.05 -6.93 17.66
N VAL A 296 15.25 -8.24 17.73
CA VAL A 296 16.49 -8.84 18.21
C VAL A 296 17.19 -9.50 17.03
N ILE A 297 18.46 -9.16 16.84
CA ILE A 297 19.32 -9.73 15.81
C ILE A 297 20.34 -10.63 16.52
N LEU A 298 20.40 -11.89 16.10
CA LEU A 298 21.41 -12.85 16.52
C LEU A 298 22.39 -13.12 15.38
N ASP A 299 23.63 -13.44 15.75
CA ASP A 299 24.58 -14.02 14.80
C ASP A 299 24.26 -15.50 14.53
N SER A 300 25.07 -16.11 13.67
CA SER A 300 24.98 -17.54 13.33
C SER A 300 25.22 -18.48 14.50
N GLU A 301 25.81 -18.01 15.60
CA GLU A 301 26.06 -18.78 16.83
C GLU A 301 24.90 -18.62 17.84
N GLY A 302 23.96 -17.72 17.58
CA GLY A 302 22.78 -17.47 18.41
C GLY A 302 23.02 -16.40 19.50
N ASP A 303 24.11 -15.65 19.41
CA ASP A 303 24.39 -14.56 20.33
C ASP A 303 23.81 -13.23 19.86
N VAL A 304 23.39 -12.41 20.83
CA VAL A 304 22.68 -11.16 20.53
C VAL A 304 23.67 -10.14 20.02
N VAL A 305 23.59 -9.86 18.73
CA VAL A 305 24.39 -8.84 18.07
C VAL A 305 23.79 -7.46 18.30
N ARG A 306 22.45 -7.35 18.20
CA ARG A 306 21.78 -6.05 18.29
C ARG A 306 20.34 -6.16 18.75
N ILE A 307 19.90 -5.16 19.52
CA ILE A 307 18.50 -4.97 19.91
C ILE A 307 18.06 -3.60 19.41
N ILE A 308 16.96 -3.58 18.65
CA ILE A 308 16.33 -2.37 18.13
C ILE A 308 15.00 -2.19 18.85
N MET A 309 14.88 -1.11 19.62
CA MET A 309 13.63 -0.75 20.28
C MET A 309 12.67 -0.13 19.26
N LEU A 310 11.48 -0.70 19.10
CA LEU A 310 10.45 -0.18 18.22
C LEU A 310 9.58 0.79 19.00
N PHE A 311 10.01 2.05 19.05
CA PHE A 311 9.13 3.14 19.49
C PHE A 311 8.28 3.56 18.29
N PHE A 312 6.97 3.31 18.36
CA PHE A 312 5.93 3.83 17.44
C PHE A 312 5.80 3.21 16.03
N LEU A 313 6.26 1.99 15.78
CA LEU A 313 5.98 1.31 14.50
C LEU A 313 4.92 0.23 14.64
N SER A 314 3.77 0.44 13.99
CA SER A 314 2.77 -0.60 13.74
C SER A 314 3.30 -1.59 12.69
N TYR A 315 3.50 -2.82 13.17
CA TYR A 315 3.86 -4.10 12.51
C TYR A 315 3.87 -4.17 10.97
N SER A 316 5.09 -4.33 10.42
CA SER A 316 5.46 -5.26 9.33
C SER A 316 6.96 -5.08 9.01
N VAL A 317 7.86 -5.74 9.76
CA VAL A 317 9.32 -5.54 9.60
C VAL A 317 10.06 -6.78 9.05
N CYS A 318 9.39 -7.91 8.77
CA CYS A 318 10.10 -9.10 8.27
C CYS A 318 9.39 -9.74 7.08
N HIS A 319 9.41 -9.07 5.91
CA HIS A 319 9.27 -9.77 4.64
C HIS A 319 10.37 -9.30 3.69
N TYR A 320 11.56 -9.86 3.91
CA TYR A 320 12.63 -10.00 2.91
C TYR A 320 12.74 -11.47 2.53
#